data_AF-A0A7G6XQR6-F1
#
_entry.id   AF-A0A7G6XQR6-F1
#
_cell.length_a   1.000
_cell.length_b   1.000
_cell.length_c   1.000
_cell.angle_alpha   90.00
_cell.angle_beta   90.00
_cell.angle_gamma   90.00
#
_symmetry.space_group_name_H-M   'P 1'
#
loop_
_entity.id
_entity.type
_entity.pdbx_description
1 polymer ?
#
loop_
_entity_poly.entity_id
_entity_poly.type
_entity_poly.pdbx_seq_one_letter_code
_entity_poly.pdbx_strand_id
1 'polypeptide(L)'
;MTGTNGTNTRNGTASTNGTTAAKSLAELYPRAQDGTPLRGDLADGETLLGMALTSARREVLLREADREAPAPPENGPGRADLRIEPAGPRPQKPTAPAAATGAGSGSGSGPGSGRVCGPCPDPGPEGVFGPAEELAPGIGDAVDRCLDETGAEGAFVRLLMKRLPARDHACWLIGGAVRDLVDLGPEARPNDLDFAGTLPPVELLQEIGDQYVAEGLGDYRPGISPASLVVHLSRPGQGGPRILEYKALAVTDFHFSAYGGSLADDVASRDLTVNSLYYDHGKSILADPTGEGLAHLKARPRVLASHNTERAPGRRAGVLIRFLKFAVRYPDADTTRLREWAADLPADLPDRLTDQDWRALRYSWRAAVPDPARPRADEVAGLLGPAAVALVNRLTEEERG
;
A
#
# COMPACT_ATOMS: atom_id res chain seq x y z
N MET A 1 -14.88 -69.31 30.84
CA MET A 1 -14.64 -68.34 31.92
C MET A 1 -13.24 -67.77 31.71
N THR A 2 -13.14 -66.43 31.63
CA THR A 2 -11.95 -65.58 31.89
C THR A 2 -10.64 -65.90 31.14
N GLY A 3 -9.98 -65.04 30.38
CA GLY A 3 -10.05 -63.59 30.21
C GLY A 3 -8.63 -63.10 29.84
N THR A 4 -8.56 -62.23 28.82
CA THR A 4 -7.54 -61.19 28.54
C THR A 4 -6.06 -61.55 28.33
N ASN A 5 -5.59 -61.44 27.08
CA ASN A 5 -4.65 -60.38 26.65
C ASN A 5 -4.43 -60.44 25.13
N GLY A 6 -5.02 -59.50 24.40
CA GLY A 6 -4.84 -59.32 22.96
C GLY A 6 -4.59 -57.84 22.67
N THR A 7 -3.36 -57.53 22.29
CA THR A 7 -2.91 -56.25 21.74
C THR A 7 -3.75 -55.88 20.52
N ASN A 8 -4.47 -54.76 20.61
CA ASN A 8 -5.25 -54.22 19.50
C ASN A 8 -4.64 -52.87 19.11
N THR A 9 -3.80 -52.89 18.07
CA THR A 9 -3.32 -51.71 17.37
C THR A 9 -4.47 -51.07 16.61
N ARG A 10 -5.06 -50.00 17.16
CA ARG A 10 -5.91 -49.08 16.40
C ARG A 10 -5.06 -47.91 15.91
N ASN A 11 -4.70 -47.98 14.63
CA ASN A 11 -4.36 -46.80 13.84
C ASN A 11 -5.59 -45.89 13.77
N GLY A 12 -5.62 -44.87 14.61
CA GLY A 12 -6.49 -43.72 14.42
C GLY A 12 -5.85 -42.82 13.37
N THR A 13 -6.30 -42.95 12.12
CA THR A 13 -6.09 -41.94 11.08
C THR A 13 -6.80 -40.66 11.54
N ALA A 14 -6.05 -39.76 12.16
CA ALA A 14 -6.45 -38.37 12.31
C ALA A 14 -6.56 -37.79 10.89
N SER A 15 -7.80 -37.57 10.47
CA SER A 15 -8.15 -36.87 9.23
C SER A 15 -7.60 -35.44 9.32
N THR A 16 -6.40 -35.21 8.80
CA THR A 16 -5.86 -33.89 8.49
C THR A 16 -6.58 -33.34 7.26
N ASN A 17 -7.84 -32.91 7.44
CA ASN A 17 -8.53 -32.06 6.49
C ASN A 17 -8.40 -30.62 6.97
N GLY A 18 -7.52 -29.87 6.33
CA GLY A 18 -7.33 -28.46 6.65
C GLY A 18 -6.17 -27.81 5.92
N THR A 19 -5.79 -28.28 4.73
CA THR A 19 -4.94 -27.47 3.85
C THR A 19 -5.86 -26.50 3.15
N THR A 20 -5.99 -25.29 3.70
CA THR A 20 -6.62 -24.16 3.02
C THR A 20 -5.85 -23.96 1.72
N ALA A 21 -6.43 -24.41 0.59
CA ALA A 21 -5.87 -24.12 -0.71
C ALA A 21 -5.68 -22.61 -0.80
N ALA A 22 -4.46 -22.17 -1.07
CA ALA A 22 -4.14 -20.76 -1.26
C ALA A 22 -5.06 -20.24 -2.38
N LYS A 23 -6.12 -19.53 -2.01
CA LYS A 23 -6.98 -18.84 -2.97
C LYS A 23 -6.09 -17.88 -3.74
N SER A 24 -6.22 -17.87 -5.07
CA SER A 24 -5.47 -16.92 -5.88
C SER A 24 -5.80 -15.47 -5.46
N LEU A 25 -4.87 -14.53 -5.63
CA LEU A 25 -5.13 -13.13 -5.24
C LEU A 25 -6.39 -12.57 -5.93
N ALA A 26 -6.64 -12.99 -7.17
CA ALA A 26 -7.83 -12.65 -7.93
C ALA A 26 -9.14 -13.18 -7.31
N GLU A 27 -9.09 -14.29 -6.56
CA GLU A 27 -10.24 -14.80 -5.80
C GLU A 27 -10.43 -14.05 -4.48
N LEU A 28 -9.35 -13.60 -3.84
CA LEU A 28 -9.41 -12.85 -2.58
C LEU A 28 -9.80 -11.38 -2.80
N TYR A 29 -9.37 -10.80 -3.90
CA TYR A 29 -9.61 -9.42 -4.29
C TYR A 29 -10.05 -9.39 -5.76
N PRO A 30 -11.35 -9.63 -6.03
CA PRO A 30 -11.86 -9.50 -7.38
C PRO A 30 -11.74 -8.05 -7.85
N ARG A 31 -11.71 -7.88 -9.17
CA ARG A 31 -11.77 -6.55 -9.77
C ARG A 31 -13.11 -5.87 -9.49
N ALA A 32 -13.07 -4.58 -9.18
CA ALA A 32 -14.25 -3.73 -9.01
C ALA A 32 -15.19 -3.77 -10.24
N GLN A 33 -16.49 -3.85 -10.00
CA GLN A 33 -17.52 -3.95 -11.04
C GLN A 33 -17.92 -2.60 -11.65
N ASP A 34 -17.50 -1.49 -11.03
CA ASP A 34 -17.86 -0.15 -11.47
C ASP A 34 -17.09 0.32 -12.72
N GLY A 35 -16.24 -0.54 -13.28
CA GLY A 35 -15.47 -0.30 -14.49
C GLY A 35 -14.24 0.58 -14.28
N THR A 36 -13.77 0.72 -13.03
CA THR A 36 -12.49 1.37 -12.70
C THR A 36 -11.35 0.78 -13.57
N PRO A 37 -10.62 1.61 -14.33
CA PRO A 37 -9.47 1.18 -15.11
C PRO A 37 -8.31 0.76 -14.19
N LEU A 38 -7.53 -0.22 -14.62
CA LEU A 38 -6.32 -0.67 -13.94
C LEU A 38 -5.16 -0.76 -14.92
N ARG A 39 -3.94 -0.61 -14.40
CA ARG A 39 -2.72 -0.88 -15.17
C ARG A 39 -2.80 -2.26 -15.81
N GLY A 40 -2.45 -2.34 -17.09
CA GLY A 40 -2.55 -3.55 -17.91
C GLY A 40 -3.82 -3.66 -18.75
N ASP A 41 -4.87 -2.86 -18.47
CA ASP A 41 -6.03 -2.73 -19.35
C ASP A 41 -5.63 -2.21 -20.73
N LEU A 42 -6.48 -2.45 -21.74
CA LEU A 42 -6.29 -1.86 -23.06
C LEU A 42 -7.22 -0.66 -23.23
N ALA A 43 -6.67 0.51 -23.52
CA ALA A 43 -7.41 1.71 -23.89
C ALA A 43 -7.18 1.99 -25.38
N ASP A 44 -8.21 1.76 -26.21
CA ASP A 44 -8.13 1.79 -27.68
C ASP A 44 -6.98 0.94 -28.26
N GLY A 45 -6.74 -0.23 -27.65
CA GLY A 45 -5.71 -1.19 -28.08
C GLY A 45 -4.29 -0.90 -27.58
N GLU A 46 -4.08 0.20 -26.86
CA GLU A 46 -2.82 0.52 -26.17
C GLU A 46 -2.90 0.10 -24.69
N THR A 47 -1.80 -0.41 -24.13
CA THR A 47 -1.75 -0.76 -22.71
C THR A 47 -1.78 0.48 -21.82
N LEU A 48 -2.75 0.51 -20.90
CA LEU A 48 -2.85 1.49 -19.84
C LEU A 48 -1.76 1.24 -18.80
N LEU A 49 -0.99 2.27 -18.45
CA LEU A 49 0.08 2.18 -17.46
C LEU A 49 -0.33 2.66 -16.06
N GLY A 50 -1.45 3.37 -15.98
CA GLY A 50 -2.03 3.88 -14.73
C GLY A 50 -2.94 5.09 -14.99
N MET A 51 -3.21 5.82 -13.93
CA MET A 51 -3.99 7.06 -13.95
C MET A 51 -3.28 8.14 -13.14
N ALA A 52 -3.52 9.40 -13.48
CA ALA A 52 -3.07 10.54 -12.68
C ALA A 52 -4.19 11.58 -12.54
N LEU A 53 -4.00 12.47 -11.56
CA LEU A 53 -4.86 13.62 -11.34
C LEU A 53 -4.15 14.87 -11.85
N THR A 54 -4.77 15.59 -12.78
CA THR A 54 -4.23 16.84 -13.31
C THR A 54 -4.34 17.98 -12.30
N SER A 55 -3.73 19.14 -12.60
CA SER A 55 -3.86 20.33 -11.75
C SER A 55 -5.32 20.82 -11.62
N ALA A 56 -6.14 20.59 -12.65
CA ALA A 56 -7.57 20.85 -12.65
C ALA A 56 -8.42 19.79 -11.91
N ARG A 57 -7.78 18.84 -11.21
CA ARG A 57 -8.42 17.71 -10.52
C ARG A 57 -9.26 16.81 -11.44
N ARG A 58 -8.83 16.67 -12.69
CA ARG A 58 -9.41 15.70 -13.65
C ARG A 58 -8.53 14.45 -13.67
N GLU A 59 -9.17 13.29 -13.66
CA GLU A 59 -8.46 12.01 -13.84
C GLU A 59 -8.16 11.79 -15.33
N VAL A 60 -6.91 11.44 -15.62
CA VAL A 60 -6.42 11.13 -16.97
C VAL A 60 -5.75 9.76 -16.99
N LEU A 61 -5.95 9.05 -18.10
CA LEU A 61 -5.37 7.75 -18.39
C LEU A 61 -3.93 7.94 -18.89
N LEU A 62 -3.00 7.16 -18.35
CA LEU A 62 -1.57 7.25 -18.66
C LEU A 62 -1.13 6.15 -19.61
N ARG A 63 -0.35 6.55 -20.62
CA ARG A 63 0.17 5.70 -21.69
C ARG A 63 1.69 5.72 -21.72
N GLU A 64 2.30 4.92 -22.59
CA GLU A 64 3.77 4.85 -22.70
C GLU A 64 4.40 6.21 -23.02
N ALA A 65 3.74 7.02 -23.85
CA ALA A 65 4.20 8.36 -24.21
C ALA A 65 4.28 9.34 -23.01
N ASP A 66 3.54 9.07 -21.94
CA ASP A 66 3.48 9.95 -20.75
C ASP A 66 4.57 9.63 -19.73
N ARG A 67 5.29 8.50 -19.88
CA ARG A 67 6.26 8.00 -18.89
C ARG A 67 7.36 9.01 -18.54
N GLU A 68 7.84 9.72 -19.55
CA GLU A 68 8.91 10.72 -19.41
C GLU A 68 8.38 12.15 -19.24
N ALA A 69 7.05 12.34 -19.19
CA ALA A 69 6.47 13.67 -18.99
C ALA A 69 6.76 14.18 -17.56
N PRO A 70 7.08 15.48 -17.40
CA PRO A 70 7.40 16.05 -16.09
C PRO A 70 6.17 16.23 -15.18
N ALA A 71 4.97 16.18 -15.75
CA ALA A 71 3.70 16.36 -15.06
C ALA A 71 2.58 15.58 -15.79
N PRO A 72 1.44 15.31 -15.12
CA PRO A 72 0.29 14.68 -15.75
C PRO A 72 -0.17 15.43 -17.02
N PRO A 73 -0.60 14.73 -18.08
CA PRO A 73 -1.07 15.38 -19.30
C PRO A 73 -2.42 16.07 -19.06
N GLU A 74 -2.41 17.41 -18.99
CA GLU A 74 -3.59 18.22 -18.64
C GLU A 74 -4.81 17.97 -19.57
N ASN A 75 -4.55 17.75 -20.86
CA ASN A 75 -5.56 17.44 -21.87
C ASN A 75 -5.57 15.95 -22.28
N GLY A 76 -5.01 15.07 -21.44
CA GLY A 76 -4.98 13.63 -21.69
C GLY A 76 -6.39 13.02 -21.73
N PRO A 77 -6.57 11.82 -22.31
CA PRO A 77 -7.86 11.16 -22.33
C PRO A 77 -8.28 10.73 -20.93
N GLY A 78 -9.52 11.01 -20.56
CA GLY A 78 -10.16 10.50 -19.36
C GLY A 78 -10.85 9.16 -19.63
N ARG A 79 -11.38 8.56 -18.58
CA ARG A 79 -12.08 7.26 -18.63
C ARG A 79 -13.23 7.22 -19.65
N ALA A 80 -13.97 8.32 -19.80
CA ALA A 80 -15.11 8.39 -20.73
C ALA A 80 -14.70 8.59 -22.20
N ASP A 81 -13.43 8.94 -22.45
CA ASP A 81 -12.96 9.34 -23.78
C ASP A 81 -12.53 8.14 -24.64
N LEU A 82 -12.27 6.97 -24.01
CA LEU A 82 -11.69 5.80 -24.66
C LEU A 82 -12.48 4.54 -24.38
N ARG A 83 -12.41 3.58 -25.31
CA ARG A 83 -12.89 2.23 -25.03
C ARG A 83 -11.85 1.49 -24.21
N ILE A 84 -12.24 1.11 -23.01
CA ILE A 84 -11.41 0.33 -22.09
C ILE A 84 -11.82 -1.14 -22.17
N GLU A 85 -10.84 -2.00 -22.42
CA GLU A 85 -10.97 -3.45 -22.37
C GLU A 85 -10.26 -3.96 -21.11
N PRO A 86 -11.04 -4.38 -20.09
CA PRO A 86 -10.49 -4.93 -18.85
C PRO A 86 -9.56 -6.11 -19.10
N ALA A 87 -8.33 -6.03 -18.58
CA ALA A 87 -7.46 -7.17 -18.39
C ALA A 87 -7.84 -7.93 -17.11
N GLY A 88 -7.58 -9.26 -17.11
CA GLY A 88 -7.81 -10.15 -15.98
C GLY A 88 -9.23 -10.75 -15.88
N PRO A 89 -9.43 -11.68 -14.91
CA PRO A 89 -10.74 -12.28 -14.67
C PRO A 89 -11.74 -11.21 -14.27
N ARG A 90 -12.83 -11.11 -15.03
CA ARG A 90 -13.98 -10.31 -14.61
C ARG A 90 -14.64 -11.01 -13.43
N PRO A 91 -15.15 -10.26 -12.43
CA PRO A 91 -15.98 -10.84 -11.39
C PRO A 91 -17.10 -11.64 -12.05
N GLN A 92 -17.21 -12.92 -11.70
CA GLN A 92 -18.33 -13.73 -12.15
C GLN A 92 -19.57 -13.15 -11.47
N LYS A 93 -20.55 -12.72 -12.29
CA LYS A 93 -21.86 -12.36 -11.77
C LYS A 93 -22.33 -13.54 -10.92
N PRO A 94 -22.75 -13.34 -9.65
CA PRO A 94 -23.17 -14.45 -8.82
C PRO A 94 -24.25 -15.20 -9.60
N THR A 95 -23.92 -16.42 -10.03
CA THR A 95 -24.91 -17.33 -10.56
C THR A 95 -25.89 -17.51 -9.42
N ALA A 96 -27.10 -16.98 -9.56
CA ALA A 96 -28.21 -17.38 -8.72
C ALA A 96 -28.15 -18.91 -8.59
N PRO A 97 -28.28 -19.48 -7.38
CA PRO A 97 -28.11 -20.91 -7.18
C PRO A 97 -28.95 -21.63 -8.22
N ALA A 98 -28.27 -22.35 -9.12
CA ALA A 98 -28.91 -23.04 -10.22
C ALA A 98 -29.95 -23.97 -9.60
N ALA A 99 -31.23 -23.69 -9.86
CA ALA A 99 -32.28 -24.65 -9.60
C ALA A 99 -31.89 -25.92 -10.34
N ALA A 100 -31.59 -26.97 -9.58
CA ALA A 100 -31.17 -28.26 -10.10
C ALA A 100 -32.19 -28.75 -11.13
N THR A 101 -31.82 -28.70 -12.40
CA THR A 101 -32.54 -29.37 -13.48
C THR A 101 -31.50 -29.98 -14.41
N GLY A 102 -31.77 -31.22 -14.79
CA GLY A 102 -30.77 -32.19 -15.22
C GLY A 102 -30.21 -31.99 -16.62
N ALA A 103 -29.05 -32.62 -16.80
CA ALA A 103 -28.58 -33.37 -17.96
C ALA A 103 -28.53 -32.68 -19.34
N GLY A 104 -27.30 -32.63 -19.90
CA GLY A 104 -27.08 -32.45 -21.33
C GLY A 104 -25.60 -32.33 -21.71
N SER A 105 -25.05 -33.41 -22.24
CA SER A 105 -23.72 -33.56 -22.86
C SER A 105 -23.48 -32.65 -24.07
N GLY A 106 -22.26 -32.15 -24.26
CA GLY A 106 -21.84 -31.55 -25.53
C GLY A 106 -20.37 -31.12 -25.59
N SER A 107 -19.58 -31.89 -26.33
CA SER A 107 -18.17 -31.71 -26.70
C SER A 107 -17.91 -30.49 -27.61
N GLY A 108 -16.73 -29.86 -27.49
CA GLY A 108 -16.25 -28.91 -28.50
C GLY A 108 -14.89 -28.30 -28.18
N SER A 109 -13.82 -28.94 -28.62
CA SER A 109 -12.43 -28.47 -28.58
C SER A 109 -12.13 -27.56 -29.78
N GLY A 110 -11.45 -26.44 -29.57
CA GLY A 110 -10.88 -25.59 -30.64
C GLY A 110 -9.71 -24.76 -30.10
N PRO A 111 -8.53 -24.73 -30.77
CA PRO A 111 -7.33 -24.11 -30.24
C PRO A 111 -7.31 -22.61 -30.57
N GLY A 112 -7.48 -21.77 -29.55
CA GLY A 112 -7.32 -20.31 -29.64
C GLY A 112 -5.87 -19.92 -29.36
N SER A 113 -5.24 -19.27 -30.34
CA SER A 113 -3.92 -18.64 -30.30
C SER A 113 -3.63 -17.91 -28.98
N GLY A 114 -2.54 -18.30 -28.32
CA GLY A 114 -2.05 -17.67 -27.10
C GLY A 114 -1.68 -16.20 -27.33
N ARG A 115 -2.44 -15.29 -26.72
CA ARG A 115 -1.94 -13.98 -26.33
C ARG A 115 -1.58 -14.06 -24.86
N VAL A 116 -0.35 -13.67 -24.56
CA VAL A 116 0.21 -13.60 -23.22
C VAL A 116 -0.58 -12.58 -22.41
N CYS A 117 -1.21 -13.06 -21.33
CA CYS A 117 -1.99 -12.27 -20.38
C CYS A 117 -1.08 -11.34 -19.57
N GLY A 118 -1.44 -10.05 -19.49
CA GLY A 118 -0.95 -9.16 -18.44
C GLY A 118 -1.70 -9.41 -17.13
N PRO A 119 -1.07 -9.20 -15.95
CA PRO A 119 -1.57 -9.70 -14.68
C PRO A 119 -2.77 -8.86 -14.16
N CYS A 120 -3.84 -9.56 -13.80
CA CYS A 120 -4.56 -9.30 -12.54
C CYS A 120 -3.51 -9.24 -11.42
N PRO A 121 -3.57 -8.34 -10.41
CA PRO A 121 -2.40 -7.94 -9.62
C PRO A 121 -1.51 -9.14 -9.31
N ASP A 122 -0.26 -9.07 -9.76
CA ASP A 122 0.73 -10.12 -9.55
C ASP A 122 0.68 -10.53 -8.06
N PRO A 123 0.39 -11.80 -7.72
CA PRO A 123 0.26 -12.23 -6.33
C PRO A 123 1.52 -12.00 -5.49
N GLY A 124 2.63 -11.59 -6.13
CA GLY A 124 3.95 -11.66 -5.56
C GLY A 124 4.36 -13.12 -5.37
N PRO A 125 5.52 -13.38 -4.74
CA PRO A 125 5.95 -14.74 -4.47
C PRO A 125 4.92 -15.51 -3.62
N GLU A 126 4.91 -16.85 -3.68
CA GLU A 126 4.10 -17.67 -2.77
C GLU A 126 4.38 -17.27 -1.30
N GLY A 127 3.32 -17.14 -0.49
CA GLY A 127 3.45 -16.76 0.92
C GLY A 127 3.31 -15.26 1.22
N VAL A 128 2.98 -14.42 0.22
CA VAL A 128 2.69 -12.99 0.45
C VAL A 128 1.51 -12.78 1.39
N PHE A 129 0.48 -13.62 1.33
CA PHE A 129 -0.72 -13.51 2.18
C PHE A 129 -0.76 -14.65 3.19
N GLY A 130 -1.10 -14.34 4.43
CA GLY A 130 -1.34 -15.33 5.47
C GLY A 130 -2.44 -14.93 6.45
N PRO A 131 -2.98 -15.90 7.21
CA PRO A 131 -3.92 -15.61 8.28
C PRO A 131 -3.30 -14.63 9.28
N ALA A 132 -4.00 -13.54 9.56
CA ALA A 132 -3.44 -12.47 10.37
C ALA A 132 -3.09 -12.94 11.80
N GLU A 133 -3.95 -13.77 12.40
CA GLU A 133 -3.75 -14.31 13.74
C GLU A 133 -2.56 -15.27 13.85
N GLU A 134 -2.14 -15.92 12.76
CA GLU A 134 -0.94 -16.75 12.76
C GLU A 134 0.33 -15.91 12.67
N LEU A 135 0.30 -14.83 11.88
CA LEU A 135 1.46 -13.99 11.61
C LEU A 135 1.69 -12.90 12.68
N ALA A 136 0.60 -12.40 13.26
CA ALA A 136 0.53 -11.34 14.26
C ALA A 136 -0.70 -11.54 15.18
N PRO A 137 -0.59 -12.41 16.21
CA PRO A 137 -1.70 -12.71 17.12
C PRO A 137 -2.31 -11.46 17.77
N GLY A 138 -3.63 -11.36 17.78
CA GLY A 138 -4.39 -10.27 18.40
C GLY A 138 -4.38 -8.95 17.61
N ILE A 139 -3.91 -8.95 16.36
CA ILE A 139 -3.92 -7.75 15.51
C ILE A 139 -5.35 -7.24 15.24
N GLY A 140 -6.32 -8.14 15.10
CA GLY A 140 -7.73 -7.76 14.91
C GLY A 140 -8.26 -6.98 16.10
N ASP A 141 -8.14 -7.54 17.31
CA ASP A 141 -8.57 -6.91 18.56
C ASP A 141 -7.85 -5.58 18.82
N ALA A 142 -6.58 -5.48 18.43
CA ALA A 142 -5.79 -4.27 18.58
C ALA A 142 -6.31 -3.15 17.67
N VAL A 143 -6.60 -3.46 16.40
CA VAL A 143 -7.24 -2.52 15.46
C VAL A 143 -8.62 -2.12 15.95
N ASP A 144 -9.41 -3.09 16.43
CA ASP A 144 -10.73 -2.80 16.97
C ASP A 144 -10.68 -1.82 18.13
N ARG A 145 -9.76 -2.02 19.06
CA ARG A 145 -9.56 -1.12 20.18
C ARG A 145 -9.13 0.28 19.74
N CYS A 146 -8.20 0.39 18.79
CA CYS A 146 -7.79 1.70 18.25
C CYS A 146 -8.96 2.46 17.64
N LEU A 147 -9.84 1.77 16.91
CA LEU A 147 -11.03 2.38 16.33
C LEU A 147 -12.04 2.77 17.42
N ASP A 148 -12.27 1.89 18.40
CA ASP A 148 -13.24 2.16 19.47
C ASP A 148 -12.81 3.33 20.37
N GLU A 149 -11.51 3.46 20.67
CA GLU A 149 -10.94 4.56 21.46
C GLU A 149 -11.11 5.94 20.81
N THR A 150 -11.28 6.02 19.49
CA THR A 150 -11.43 7.27 18.73
C THR A 150 -12.89 7.69 18.48
N GLY A 151 -13.86 6.89 18.95
CA GLY A 151 -15.29 7.23 18.91
C GLY A 151 -15.83 7.38 17.50
N ALA A 152 -16.40 8.56 17.18
CA ALA A 152 -17.03 8.83 15.88
C ALA A 152 -16.04 8.72 14.70
N GLU A 153 -14.76 9.03 14.91
CA GLU A 153 -13.72 8.92 13.89
C GLU A 153 -13.49 7.45 13.52
N GLY A 154 -13.32 6.59 14.53
CA GLY A 154 -13.19 5.15 14.33
C GLY A 154 -14.44 4.51 13.73
N ALA A 155 -15.64 4.95 14.14
CA ALA A 155 -16.90 4.51 13.53
C ALA A 155 -16.95 4.83 12.02
N PHE A 156 -16.52 6.02 11.63
CA PHE A 156 -16.43 6.42 10.23
C PHE A 156 -15.39 5.61 9.44
N VAL A 157 -14.22 5.35 10.03
CA VAL A 157 -13.21 4.49 9.41
C VAL A 157 -13.74 3.07 9.21
N ARG A 158 -14.44 2.48 10.21
CA ARG A 158 -15.12 1.18 10.08
C ARG A 158 -16.15 1.18 8.95
N LEU A 159 -16.91 2.26 8.81
CA LEU A 159 -17.88 2.40 7.72
C LEU A 159 -17.17 2.29 6.35
N LEU A 160 -16.07 3.01 6.15
CA LEU A 160 -15.29 2.94 4.91
C LEU A 160 -14.69 1.54 4.69
N MET A 161 -14.11 0.94 5.72
CA MET A 161 -13.56 -0.43 5.66
C MET A 161 -14.61 -1.47 5.28
N LYS A 162 -15.89 -1.21 5.54
CA LYS A 162 -17.01 -2.06 5.10
C LYS A 162 -17.51 -1.73 3.69
N ARG A 163 -17.64 -0.44 3.36
CA ARG A 163 -18.26 0.02 2.10
C ARG A 163 -17.38 -0.22 0.89
N LEU A 164 -16.07 -0.01 1.01
CA LEU A 164 -15.13 -0.19 -0.11
C LEU A 164 -15.12 -1.66 -0.59
N PRO A 165 -14.94 -2.67 0.28
CA PRO A 165 -15.04 -4.07 -0.12
C PRO A 165 -16.41 -4.49 -0.63
N ALA A 166 -17.51 -3.89 -0.14
CA ALA A 166 -18.85 -4.17 -0.66
C ALA A 166 -19.05 -3.73 -2.13
N ARG A 167 -18.14 -2.90 -2.65
CA ARG A 167 -18.06 -2.48 -4.05
C ARG A 167 -16.94 -3.20 -4.82
N ASP A 168 -16.42 -4.30 -4.29
CA ASP A 168 -15.30 -5.04 -4.84
C ASP A 168 -13.99 -4.20 -4.94
N HIS A 169 -13.83 -3.16 -4.11
CA HIS A 169 -12.54 -2.49 -3.94
C HIS A 169 -11.79 -3.04 -2.75
N ALA A 170 -10.49 -3.26 -2.94
CA ALA A 170 -9.62 -3.63 -1.85
C ALA A 170 -9.31 -2.41 -0.97
N CYS A 171 -9.18 -2.65 0.33
CA CYS A 171 -8.81 -1.66 1.33
C CYS A 171 -7.99 -2.35 2.41
N TRP A 172 -6.77 -1.86 2.63
CA TRP A 172 -5.83 -2.39 3.62
C TRP A 172 -5.38 -1.27 4.55
N LEU A 173 -5.31 -1.56 5.84
CA LEU A 173 -4.48 -0.79 6.75
C LEU A 173 -3.01 -1.03 6.38
N ILE A 174 -2.17 0.01 6.43
CA ILE A 174 -0.79 -0.06 5.94
C ILE A 174 0.19 0.68 6.85
N GLY A 175 1.48 0.59 6.51
CA GLY A 175 2.49 1.53 6.98
C GLY A 175 2.90 1.33 8.43
N GLY A 176 3.13 2.45 9.13
CA GLY A 176 3.65 2.43 10.50
C GLY A 176 2.71 1.76 11.49
N ALA A 177 1.40 1.87 11.27
CA ALA A 177 0.38 1.23 12.11
C ALA A 177 0.51 -0.29 12.09
N VAL A 178 0.54 -0.90 10.90
CA VAL A 178 0.67 -2.36 10.76
C VAL A 178 2.00 -2.83 11.33
N ARG A 179 3.11 -2.12 11.05
CA ARG A 179 4.42 -2.42 11.64
C ARG A 179 4.36 -2.47 13.17
N ASP A 180 3.80 -1.44 13.79
CA ASP A 180 3.79 -1.31 15.24
C ASP A 180 2.83 -2.35 15.88
N LEU A 181 1.70 -2.64 15.23
CA LEU A 181 0.78 -3.69 15.65
C LEU A 181 1.40 -5.09 15.56
N VAL A 182 2.16 -5.38 14.49
CA VAL A 182 2.85 -6.69 14.33
C VAL A 182 4.00 -6.84 15.34
N ASP A 183 4.72 -5.76 15.64
CA ASP A 183 5.91 -5.78 16.50
C ASP A 183 5.58 -5.73 18.00
N LEU A 184 4.64 -4.88 18.39
CA LEU A 184 4.24 -4.66 19.79
C LEU A 184 2.95 -5.40 20.17
N GLY A 185 2.26 -5.99 19.19
CA GLY A 185 1.00 -6.71 19.41
C GLY A 185 -0.11 -5.78 19.93
N PRO A 186 -1.02 -6.31 20.76
CA PRO A 186 -2.13 -5.55 21.32
C PRO A 186 -1.74 -4.31 22.12
N GLU A 187 -0.50 -4.19 22.59
CA GLU A 187 -0.03 -3.01 23.33
C GLU A 187 0.35 -1.84 22.43
N ALA A 188 0.42 -2.04 21.11
CA ALA A 188 0.68 -0.96 20.18
C ALA A 188 -0.33 0.19 20.36
N ARG A 189 0.16 1.41 20.16
CA ARG A 189 -0.65 2.62 20.00
C ARG A 189 -0.19 3.34 18.74
N PRO A 190 -0.64 2.90 17.55
CA PRO A 190 -0.37 3.60 16.31
C PRO A 190 -0.75 5.08 16.43
N ASN A 191 0.08 5.97 15.90
CA ASN A 191 -0.20 7.41 15.91
C ASN A 191 -1.29 7.80 14.90
N ASP A 192 -1.35 7.06 13.80
CA ASP A 192 -2.17 7.27 12.63
C ASP A 192 -2.61 5.92 12.05
N LEU A 193 -3.77 5.90 11.37
CA LEU A 193 -4.24 4.77 10.59
C LEU A 193 -4.24 5.16 9.11
N ASP A 194 -3.26 4.65 8.40
CA ASP A 194 -3.10 4.86 6.96
C ASP A 194 -3.70 3.70 6.20
N PHE A 195 -4.34 4.00 5.07
CA PHE A 195 -4.96 3.01 4.21
C PHE A 195 -4.42 3.05 2.79
N ALA A 196 -4.39 1.89 2.14
CA ALA A 196 -4.24 1.81 0.70
C ALA A 196 -5.31 0.91 0.09
N GLY A 197 -5.60 1.11 -1.21
CA GLY A 197 -6.59 0.31 -1.89
C GLY A 197 -6.74 0.62 -3.36
N THR A 198 -7.80 0.08 -3.96
CA THR A 198 -8.04 0.16 -5.41
C THR A 198 -9.10 1.19 -5.81
N LEU A 199 -9.70 1.91 -4.86
CA LEU A 199 -10.68 2.96 -5.17
C LEU A 199 -9.95 4.23 -5.66
N PRO A 200 -10.36 4.84 -6.79
CA PRO A 200 -9.74 6.06 -7.27
C PRO A 200 -9.83 7.22 -6.25
N PRO A 201 -8.82 8.12 -6.17
CA PRO A 201 -8.80 9.19 -5.19
C PRO A 201 -10.00 10.15 -5.27
N VAL A 202 -10.46 10.47 -6.48
CA VAL A 202 -11.61 11.38 -6.68
C VAL A 202 -12.91 10.70 -6.21
N GLU A 203 -13.07 9.42 -6.51
CA GLU A 203 -14.23 8.64 -6.06
C GLU A 203 -14.25 8.46 -4.54
N LEU A 204 -13.10 8.21 -3.90
CA LEU A 204 -13.05 8.17 -2.44
C LEU A 204 -13.37 9.52 -1.80
N LEU A 205 -12.90 10.63 -2.40
CA LEU A 205 -13.24 11.97 -1.90
C LEU A 205 -14.75 12.21 -1.91
N GLN A 206 -15.44 11.76 -2.96
CA GLN A 206 -16.90 11.81 -3.06
C GLN A 206 -17.56 10.92 -2.00
N GLU A 207 -17.09 9.67 -1.87
CA GLU A 207 -17.59 8.72 -0.87
C GLU A 207 -17.48 9.28 0.56
N ILE A 208 -16.34 9.90 0.90
CA ILE A 208 -16.18 10.59 2.18
C ILE A 208 -17.19 11.74 2.29
N GLY A 209 -17.28 12.59 1.26
CA GLY A 209 -18.17 13.74 1.20
C GLY A 209 -19.65 13.39 1.43
N ASP A 210 -20.11 12.26 0.89
CA ASP A 210 -21.50 11.81 0.98
C ASP A 210 -21.86 11.26 2.37
N GLN A 211 -20.87 10.75 3.11
CA GLN A 211 -21.12 10.01 4.36
C GLN A 211 -20.72 10.79 5.62
N TYR A 212 -19.69 11.62 5.57
CA TYR A 212 -19.08 12.16 6.81
C TYR A 212 -20.03 13.06 7.63
N VAL A 213 -20.93 13.79 6.98
CA VAL A 213 -21.97 14.57 7.68
C VAL A 213 -22.96 13.65 8.38
N ALA A 214 -23.38 12.56 7.72
CA ALA A 214 -24.35 11.61 8.26
C ALA A 214 -23.80 10.88 9.49
N GLU A 215 -22.49 10.65 9.55
CA GLU A 215 -21.79 10.01 10.68
C GLU A 215 -21.36 11.02 11.77
N GLY A 216 -21.87 12.25 11.75
CA GLY A 216 -21.62 13.24 12.80
C GLY A 216 -20.26 13.93 12.70
N LEU A 217 -19.56 13.83 11.56
CA LEU A 217 -18.27 14.48 11.29
C LEU A 217 -18.42 15.74 10.42
N GLY A 218 -19.60 16.38 10.33
CA GLY A 218 -19.88 17.44 9.35
C GLY A 218 -18.91 18.65 9.33
N ASP A 219 -18.21 18.93 10.43
CA ASP A 219 -17.18 19.98 10.52
C ASP A 219 -15.79 19.58 10.02
N TYR A 220 -15.58 18.29 9.74
CA TYR A 220 -14.33 17.78 9.19
C TYR A 220 -14.17 18.24 7.75
N ARG A 221 -12.93 18.21 7.27
CA ARG A 221 -12.56 18.70 5.94
C ARG A 221 -11.93 17.59 5.13
N PRO A 222 -12.68 17.00 4.16
CA PRO A 222 -12.10 16.07 3.22
C PRO A 222 -11.20 16.82 2.22
N GLY A 223 -10.12 16.17 1.77
CA GLY A 223 -9.19 16.76 0.83
C GLY A 223 -8.35 15.72 0.11
N ILE A 224 -7.65 16.16 -0.94
CA ILE A 224 -6.65 15.37 -1.65
C ILE A 224 -5.37 16.20 -1.68
N SER A 225 -4.26 15.60 -1.30
CA SER A 225 -2.92 16.17 -1.44
C SER A 225 -2.46 16.01 -2.90
N PRO A 226 -2.40 17.06 -3.75
CA PRO A 226 -2.17 16.88 -5.19
C PRO A 226 -0.82 16.23 -5.50
N ALA A 227 0.22 16.53 -4.71
CA ALA A 227 1.56 16.01 -4.93
C ALA A 227 1.70 14.50 -4.63
N SER A 228 0.86 13.93 -3.77
CA SER A 228 0.96 12.53 -3.32
C SER A 228 -0.29 11.69 -3.61
N LEU A 229 -1.37 12.33 -4.09
CA LEU A 229 -2.70 11.76 -4.29
C LEU A 229 -3.31 11.12 -3.03
N VAL A 230 -2.81 11.49 -1.85
CA VAL A 230 -3.35 11.04 -0.57
C VAL A 230 -4.67 11.78 -0.33
N VAL A 231 -5.75 11.01 -0.27
CA VAL A 231 -7.06 11.46 0.20
C VAL A 231 -7.02 11.48 1.72
N HIS A 232 -7.49 12.56 2.34
CA HIS A 232 -7.49 12.69 3.80
C HIS A 232 -8.80 13.30 4.31
N LEU A 233 -9.12 12.98 5.57
CA LEU A 233 -10.16 13.66 6.33
C LEU A 233 -9.50 14.30 7.56
N SER A 234 -9.59 15.63 7.66
CA SER A 234 -8.96 16.40 8.74
C SER A 234 -9.97 16.92 9.74
N ARG A 235 -9.59 16.94 11.02
CA ARG A 235 -10.34 17.60 12.09
C ARG A 235 -10.56 19.09 11.79
N PRO A 236 -11.64 19.71 12.29
CA PRO A 236 -11.89 21.13 12.14
C PRO A 236 -10.73 22.01 12.68
N GLY A 237 -10.55 23.16 12.02
CA GLY A 237 -9.37 24.02 12.19
C GLY A 237 -8.47 24.00 10.95
N GLN A 238 -7.81 25.11 10.63
CA GLN A 238 -6.89 25.13 9.49
C GLN A 238 -5.72 24.17 9.74
N GLY A 239 -5.67 23.08 8.97
CA GLY A 239 -4.60 22.07 9.07
C GLY A 239 -4.67 21.19 10.32
N GLY A 240 -5.88 20.95 10.86
CA GLY A 240 -6.07 20.01 11.97
C GLY A 240 -5.56 18.58 11.66
N PRO A 241 -5.28 17.76 12.69
CA PRO A 241 -4.81 16.39 12.51
C PRO A 241 -5.68 15.60 11.54
N ARG A 242 -5.04 14.77 10.72
CA ARG A 242 -5.72 13.85 9.81
C ARG A 242 -6.15 12.62 10.60
N ILE A 243 -7.40 12.23 10.46
CA ILE A 243 -7.97 11.05 11.12
C ILE A 243 -8.04 9.85 10.18
N LEU A 244 -7.89 10.12 8.88
CA LEU A 244 -7.85 9.14 7.81
C LEU A 244 -6.86 9.66 6.76
N GLU A 245 -5.96 8.80 6.33
CA GLU A 245 -5.23 8.95 5.08
C GLU A 245 -5.47 7.70 4.23
N TYR A 246 -5.73 7.91 2.95
CA TYR A 246 -5.89 6.85 1.97
C TYR A 246 -5.08 7.15 0.72
N LYS A 247 -4.36 6.15 0.23
CA LYS A 247 -3.64 6.20 -1.03
C LYS A 247 -4.12 5.08 -1.95
N ALA A 248 -4.58 5.43 -3.15
CA ALA A 248 -4.80 4.42 -4.18
C ALA A 248 -3.45 3.76 -4.55
N LEU A 249 -3.45 2.46 -4.88
CA LEU A 249 -2.22 1.72 -5.18
C LEU A 249 -1.38 2.44 -6.24
N ALA A 250 -0.16 2.80 -5.86
CA ALA A 250 0.70 3.68 -6.63
C ALA A 250 1.26 3.03 -7.90
N VAL A 251 1.75 3.87 -8.80
CA VAL A 251 2.62 3.49 -9.92
C VAL A 251 3.86 4.39 -9.91
N THR A 252 5.05 3.81 -9.99
CA THR A 252 6.34 4.53 -9.82
C THR A 252 7.08 4.83 -11.13
N ASP A 253 6.55 4.41 -12.28
CA ASP A 253 7.21 4.60 -13.58
C ASP A 253 7.25 6.05 -14.06
N PHE A 254 6.49 6.95 -13.42
CA PHE A 254 6.30 8.34 -13.83
C PHE A 254 7.08 9.32 -12.96
N HIS A 255 7.32 10.53 -13.47
CA HIS A 255 7.93 11.63 -12.72
C HIS A 255 6.95 12.36 -11.79
N PHE A 256 5.69 11.95 -11.78
CA PHE A 256 4.61 12.50 -10.97
C PHE A 256 3.82 11.38 -10.26
N SER A 257 2.89 11.73 -9.37
CA SER A 257 2.05 10.73 -8.70
C SER A 257 1.06 10.11 -9.67
N ALA A 258 1.07 8.79 -9.73
CA ALA A 258 0.12 7.98 -10.48
C ALA A 258 -0.40 6.84 -9.61
N TYR A 259 -1.57 6.32 -9.97
CA TYR A 259 -2.25 5.23 -9.28
C TYR A 259 -2.89 4.24 -10.28
N GLY A 260 -3.52 3.19 -9.74
CA GLY A 260 -4.11 2.10 -10.53
C GLY A 260 -3.14 0.94 -10.75
N GLY A 261 -2.07 0.87 -9.95
CA GLY A 261 -1.10 -0.22 -9.96
C GLY A 261 -1.53 -1.42 -9.14
N SER A 262 -0.57 -2.31 -8.90
CA SER A 262 -0.66 -3.50 -8.06
C SER A 262 -0.07 -3.27 -6.67
N LEU A 263 -0.17 -4.27 -5.78
CA LEU A 263 0.55 -4.24 -4.50
C LEU A 263 2.08 -4.19 -4.70
N ALA A 264 2.60 -4.88 -5.72
CA ALA A 264 4.02 -4.83 -6.07
C ALA A 264 4.46 -3.41 -6.46
N ASP A 265 3.65 -2.72 -7.27
CA ASP A 265 3.90 -1.32 -7.65
C ASP A 265 3.82 -0.39 -6.42
N ASP A 266 2.83 -0.60 -5.54
CA ASP A 266 2.68 0.23 -4.34
C ASP A 266 3.86 0.05 -3.38
N VAL A 267 4.33 -1.18 -3.16
CA VAL A 267 5.52 -1.48 -2.36
C VAL A 267 6.76 -0.79 -2.92
N ALA A 268 6.92 -0.75 -4.24
CA ALA A 268 8.01 -0.04 -4.90
C ALA A 268 7.99 1.48 -4.67
N SER A 269 6.85 2.05 -4.22
CA SER A 269 6.75 3.47 -3.83
C SER A 269 7.01 3.72 -2.33
N ARG A 270 7.09 2.68 -1.50
CA ARG A 270 7.27 2.79 -0.04
C ARG A 270 8.72 2.97 0.35
N ASP A 271 8.97 3.49 1.54
CA ASP A 271 10.32 3.70 2.05
C ASP A 271 11.00 2.39 2.45
N LEU A 272 10.39 1.63 3.36
CA LEU A 272 11.01 0.48 4.00
C LEU A 272 10.16 -0.77 3.85
N THR A 273 10.81 -1.93 3.76
CA THR A 273 10.11 -3.22 3.74
C THR A 273 9.26 -3.44 4.99
N VAL A 274 9.75 -3.02 6.16
CA VAL A 274 9.00 -3.10 7.43
C VAL A 274 7.78 -2.16 7.49
N ASN A 275 7.68 -1.19 6.59
CA ASN A 275 6.51 -0.30 6.42
C ASN A 275 5.64 -0.72 5.22
N SER A 276 5.96 -1.85 4.60
CA SER A 276 5.30 -2.39 3.40
C SER A 276 4.45 -3.62 3.75
N LEU A 277 3.88 -3.62 4.95
CA LEU A 277 2.93 -4.62 5.44
C LEU A 277 1.51 -4.09 5.29
N TYR A 278 0.59 -4.97 4.90
CA TYR A 278 -0.80 -4.64 4.59
C TYR A 278 -1.72 -5.54 5.39
N TYR A 279 -2.67 -4.97 6.11
CA TYR A 279 -3.64 -5.73 6.90
C TYR A 279 -5.06 -5.47 6.38
N ASP A 280 -5.73 -6.54 5.94
CA ASP A 280 -7.15 -6.55 5.62
C ASP A 280 -7.91 -7.04 6.85
N HIS A 281 -8.43 -6.09 7.62
CA HIS A 281 -9.21 -6.36 8.82
C HIS A 281 -10.49 -7.16 8.53
N GLY A 282 -11.20 -6.84 7.44
CA GLY A 282 -12.46 -7.50 7.09
C GLY A 282 -12.28 -8.97 6.71
N LYS A 283 -11.13 -9.34 6.14
CA LYS A 283 -10.79 -10.73 5.80
C LYS A 283 -9.90 -11.43 6.84
N SER A 284 -9.39 -10.69 7.83
CA SER A 284 -8.37 -11.17 8.77
C SER A 284 -7.13 -11.74 8.08
N ILE A 285 -6.63 -11.00 7.08
CA ILE A 285 -5.46 -11.36 6.28
C ILE A 285 -4.36 -10.32 6.48
N LEU A 286 -3.14 -10.80 6.73
CA LEU A 286 -1.93 -9.98 6.70
C LEU A 286 -1.16 -10.32 5.43
N ALA A 287 -0.70 -9.29 4.73
CA ALA A 287 0.07 -9.41 3.50
C ALA A 287 1.44 -8.73 3.64
N ASP A 288 2.46 -9.41 3.15
CA ASP A 288 3.83 -8.92 2.99
C ASP A 288 4.25 -9.06 1.52
N PRO A 289 3.88 -8.10 0.65
CA PRO A 289 4.21 -8.17 -0.77
C PRO A 289 5.71 -8.04 -1.05
N THR A 290 6.52 -7.66 -0.06
CA THR A 290 7.98 -7.67 -0.19
C THR A 290 8.56 -9.08 -0.06
N GLY A 291 7.82 -10.00 0.56
CA GLY A 291 8.28 -11.35 0.91
C GLY A 291 9.26 -11.41 2.09
N GLU A 292 9.70 -10.27 2.63
CA GLU A 292 10.74 -10.20 3.66
C GLU A 292 10.49 -9.17 4.76
N GLY A 293 9.49 -8.30 4.63
CA GLY A 293 9.15 -7.24 5.57
C GLY A 293 8.86 -7.77 6.98
N LEU A 294 8.13 -8.88 7.09
CA LEU A 294 7.86 -9.56 8.36
C LEU A 294 9.13 -10.13 8.97
N ALA A 295 9.98 -10.78 8.17
CA ALA A 295 11.25 -11.33 8.64
C ALA A 295 12.20 -10.23 9.11
N HIS A 296 12.30 -9.14 8.35
CA HIS A 296 13.09 -7.95 8.68
C HIS A 296 12.61 -7.28 9.97
N LEU A 297 11.29 -7.20 10.18
CA LEU A 297 10.70 -6.64 11.39
C LEU A 297 10.98 -7.51 12.63
N LYS A 298 10.90 -8.84 12.48
CA LYS A 298 11.12 -9.82 13.57
C LYS A 298 12.60 -10.04 13.89
N ALA A 299 13.52 -9.75 12.97
CA ALA A 299 14.95 -9.89 13.17
C ALA A 299 15.46 -9.07 14.37
N ARG A 300 16.51 -9.58 15.02
CA ARG A 300 17.23 -8.91 16.12
C ARG A 300 18.74 -9.05 15.84
N PRO A 301 19.45 -7.97 15.45
CA PRO A 301 18.93 -6.62 15.22
C PRO A 301 17.91 -6.55 14.07
N ARG A 302 17.03 -5.53 14.12
CA ARG A 302 16.04 -5.29 13.05
C ARG A 302 16.75 -5.01 11.74
N VAL A 303 16.23 -5.48 10.62
CA VAL A 303 16.77 -5.14 9.30
C VAL A 303 15.99 -3.98 8.73
N LEU A 304 16.69 -2.92 8.32
CA LEU A 304 16.11 -1.85 7.51
C LEU A 304 16.55 -2.07 6.07
N ALA A 305 15.57 -2.20 5.17
CA ALA A 305 15.77 -2.42 3.75
C ALA A 305 14.72 -1.67 2.96
N SER A 306 14.99 -1.42 1.67
CA SER A 306 14.10 -0.69 0.77
C SER A 306 14.06 -1.34 -0.60
N HIS A 307 12.85 -1.46 -1.16
CA HIS A 307 12.62 -1.77 -2.56
C HIS A 307 12.18 -0.52 -3.35
N ASN A 308 12.43 0.67 -2.81
CA ASN A 308 11.92 1.90 -3.40
C ASN A 308 12.53 2.12 -4.80
N THR A 309 11.69 2.32 -5.81
CA THR A 309 12.12 2.59 -7.20
C THR A 309 11.71 3.98 -7.69
N GLU A 310 11.28 4.87 -6.78
CA GLU A 310 10.83 6.22 -7.14
C GLU A 310 11.84 6.93 -8.04
N ARG A 311 11.36 7.58 -9.10
CA ARG A 311 12.22 8.27 -10.07
C ARG A 311 12.50 9.73 -9.70
N ALA A 312 11.52 10.40 -9.11
CA ALA A 312 11.57 11.83 -8.84
C ALA A 312 12.65 12.16 -7.78
N PRO A 313 13.58 13.11 -8.05
CA PRO A 313 14.64 13.49 -7.11
C PRO A 313 14.14 13.83 -5.70
N GLY A 314 13.10 14.66 -5.60
CA GLY A 314 12.50 15.03 -4.31
C GLY A 314 11.99 13.85 -3.49
N ARG A 315 11.43 12.82 -4.16
CA ARG A 315 10.96 11.61 -3.47
C ARG A 315 12.11 10.74 -2.99
N ARG A 316 13.15 10.56 -3.80
CA ARG A 316 14.38 9.84 -3.39
C ARG A 316 15.03 10.51 -2.18
N ALA A 317 15.15 11.83 -2.20
CA ALA A 317 15.64 12.59 -1.05
C ALA A 317 14.73 12.43 0.18
N GLY A 318 13.40 12.45 -0.01
CA GLY A 318 12.45 12.20 1.08
C GLY A 318 12.55 10.79 1.67
N VAL A 319 12.85 9.78 0.85
CA VAL A 319 13.15 8.41 1.31
C VAL A 319 14.43 8.39 2.15
N LEU A 320 15.50 9.08 1.73
CA LEU A 320 16.73 9.21 2.54
C LEU A 320 16.46 9.84 3.92
N ILE A 321 15.68 10.92 3.99
CA ILE A 321 15.33 11.53 5.28
C ILE A 321 14.56 10.54 6.18
N ARG A 322 13.67 9.74 5.58
CA ARG A 322 12.97 8.68 6.31
C ARG A 322 13.92 7.56 6.76
N PHE A 323 14.94 7.21 5.97
CA PHE A 323 15.97 6.26 6.41
C PHE A 323 16.73 6.76 7.63
N LEU A 324 17.13 8.04 7.63
CA LEU A 324 17.78 8.66 8.78
C LEU A 324 16.87 8.62 10.02
N LYS A 325 15.57 8.95 9.88
CA LYS A 325 14.57 8.82 10.95
C LYS A 325 14.59 7.41 11.57
N PHE A 326 14.56 6.38 10.74
CA PHE A 326 14.46 5.00 11.22
C PHE A 326 15.78 4.46 11.76
N ALA A 327 16.92 4.83 11.20
CA ALA A 327 18.23 4.48 11.74
C ALA A 327 18.51 5.17 13.08
N VAL A 328 17.98 6.38 13.30
CA VAL A 328 17.98 7.04 14.61
C VAL A 328 17.04 6.32 15.58
N ARG A 329 15.82 5.95 15.14
CA ARG A 329 14.84 5.23 15.98
C ARG A 329 15.33 3.84 16.39
N TYR A 330 16.08 3.17 15.52
CA TYR A 330 16.60 1.82 15.74
C TYR A 330 18.13 1.81 15.59
N PRO A 331 18.87 2.29 16.60
CA PRO A 331 20.32 2.51 16.49
C PRO A 331 21.12 1.23 16.22
N ASP A 332 20.62 0.09 16.67
CA ASP A 332 21.25 -1.22 16.49
C ASP A 332 20.83 -1.93 15.20
N ALA A 333 19.94 -1.34 14.39
CA ALA A 333 19.41 -1.99 13.20
C ALA A 333 20.50 -2.26 12.15
N ASP A 334 20.37 -3.39 11.45
CA ASP A 334 21.16 -3.66 10.25
C ASP A 334 20.68 -2.74 9.12
N THR A 335 21.58 -1.88 8.66
CA THR A 335 21.35 -0.90 7.59
C THR A 335 22.08 -1.26 6.30
N THR A 336 22.63 -2.47 6.18
CA THR A 336 23.39 -2.92 5.00
C THR A 336 22.63 -2.72 3.70
N ARG A 337 21.36 -3.17 3.65
CA ARG A 337 20.53 -3.00 2.45
C ARG A 337 20.11 -1.56 2.18
N LEU A 338 19.97 -0.71 3.22
CA LEU A 338 19.77 0.73 2.99
C LEU A 338 21.00 1.38 2.37
N ARG A 339 22.19 0.96 2.77
CA ARG A 339 23.45 1.48 2.21
C ARG A 339 23.60 1.06 0.74
N GLU A 340 23.27 -0.19 0.41
CA GLU A 340 23.24 -0.67 -0.98
C GLU A 340 22.30 0.18 -1.84
N TRP A 341 21.06 0.41 -1.37
CA TRP A 341 20.11 1.28 -2.07
C TRP A 341 20.62 2.73 -2.20
N ALA A 342 21.19 3.28 -1.14
CA ALA A 342 21.68 4.67 -1.14
C ALA A 342 22.91 4.86 -2.04
N ALA A 343 23.71 3.81 -2.24
CA ALA A 343 24.87 3.84 -3.14
C ALA A 343 24.49 4.02 -4.61
N ASP A 344 23.29 3.61 -5.01
CA ASP A 344 22.76 3.80 -6.36
C ASP A 344 22.23 5.23 -6.61
N LEU A 345 22.21 6.09 -5.58
CA LEU A 345 21.77 7.46 -5.73
C LEU A 345 22.84 8.34 -6.39
N PRO A 346 22.43 9.25 -7.29
CA PRO A 346 23.37 10.19 -7.90
C PRO A 346 23.95 11.13 -6.83
N ALA A 347 25.26 11.34 -6.85
CA ALA A 347 25.95 12.23 -5.91
C ALA A 347 25.45 13.68 -6.00
N ASP A 348 25.01 14.11 -7.19
CA ASP A 348 24.41 15.42 -7.47
C ASP A 348 22.89 15.47 -7.17
N LEU A 349 22.34 14.49 -6.43
CA LEU A 349 20.92 14.47 -6.04
C LEU A 349 20.46 15.81 -5.44
N PRO A 350 21.18 16.45 -4.50
CA PRO A 350 20.76 17.74 -3.93
C PRO A 350 20.65 18.88 -4.96
N ASP A 351 21.46 18.85 -6.01
CA ASP A 351 21.46 19.87 -7.06
C ASP A 351 20.26 19.73 -8.02
N ARG A 352 19.63 18.56 -8.02
CA ARG A 352 18.42 18.25 -8.81
C ARG A 352 17.12 18.60 -8.09
N LEU A 353 17.20 19.08 -6.85
CA LEU A 353 16.03 19.41 -6.03
C LEU A 353 15.53 20.82 -6.30
N THR A 354 14.20 20.96 -6.43
CA THR A 354 13.54 22.25 -6.58
C THR A 354 13.39 22.97 -5.23
N ASP A 355 13.06 24.26 -5.25
CA ASP A 355 12.73 25.02 -4.02
C ASP A 355 11.53 24.43 -3.26
N GLN A 356 10.61 23.77 -3.97
CA GLN A 356 9.49 23.09 -3.34
C GLN A 356 9.96 21.81 -2.65
N ASP A 357 10.85 21.04 -3.26
CA ASP A 357 11.45 19.85 -2.65
C ASP A 357 12.19 20.22 -1.38
N TRP A 358 13.05 21.25 -1.43
CA TRP A 358 13.77 21.73 -0.25
C TRP A 358 12.84 22.18 0.87
N ARG A 359 11.75 22.90 0.55
CA ARG A 359 10.74 23.29 1.55
C ARG A 359 10.11 22.07 2.23
N ALA A 360 9.74 21.05 1.46
CA ALA A 360 9.18 19.81 2.00
C ALA A 360 10.21 19.05 2.86
N LEU A 361 11.45 18.93 2.38
CA LEU A 361 12.52 18.22 3.07
C LEU A 361 12.90 18.87 4.39
N ARG A 362 12.93 20.21 4.49
CA ARG A 362 13.16 20.90 5.77
C ARG A 362 12.10 20.56 6.81
N TYR A 363 10.83 20.53 6.40
CA TYR A 363 9.75 20.13 7.30
C TYR A 363 9.92 18.68 7.76
N SER A 364 10.18 17.76 6.81
CA SER A 364 10.42 16.36 7.13
C SER A 364 11.64 16.15 8.00
N TRP A 365 12.74 16.86 7.77
CA TRP A 365 13.99 16.79 8.55
C TRP A 365 13.74 17.13 10.02
N ARG A 366 13.12 18.28 10.29
CA ARG A 366 12.80 18.72 11.66
C ARG A 366 11.90 17.74 12.41
N ALA A 367 10.94 17.15 11.72
CA ALA A 367 10.03 16.16 12.30
C ALA A 367 10.70 14.78 12.48
N ALA A 368 11.63 14.41 11.60
CA ALA A 368 12.29 13.12 11.57
C ALA A 368 13.48 13.02 12.54
N VAL A 369 14.28 14.08 12.62
CA VAL A 369 15.55 14.12 13.34
C VAL A 369 15.56 15.35 14.23
N PRO A 370 15.03 15.26 15.47
CA PRO A 370 15.09 16.37 16.41
C PRO A 370 16.53 16.68 16.81
N ASP A 371 16.80 17.88 17.34
CA ASP A 371 18.16 18.36 17.64
C ASP A 371 19.06 17.37 18.40
N PRO A 372 18.58 16.65 19.44
CA PRO A 372 19.41 15.66 20.14
C PRO A 372 19.84 14.47 19.28
N ALA A 373 19.11 14.19 18.19
CA ALA A 373 19.38 13.08 17.29
C ALA A 373 20.29 13.45 16.10
N ARG A 374 20.57 14.74 15.89
CA ARG A 374 21.38 15.22 14.74
C ARG A 374 22.77 14.59 14.68
N PRO A 375 23.55 14.46 15.77
CA PRO A 375 24.87 13.84 15.69
C PRO A 375 24.83 12.40 15.17
N ARG A 376 23.79 11.64 15.56
CA ARG A 376 23.60 10.28 15.07
C ARG A 376 23.16 10.27 13.60
N ALA A 377 22.30 11.20 13.20
CA ALA A 377 21.90 11.31 11.81
C ALA A 377 23.09 11.68 10.89
N ASP A 378 24.01 12.53 11.35
CA ASP A 378 25.25 12.87 10.63
C ASP A 378 26.15 11.63 10.46
N GLU A 379 26.31 10.82 11.51
CA GLU A 379 27.06 9.56 11.46
C GLU A 379 26.44 8.58 10.46
N VAL A 380 25.11 8.39 10.52
CA VAL A 380 24.39 7.50 9.60
C VAL A 380 24.46 8.03 8.16
N ALA A 381 24.37 9.34 7.94
CA ALA A 381 24.53 9.93 6.62
C ALA A 381 25.90 9.61 6.02
N GLY A 382 26.96 9.67 6.84
CA GLY A 382 28.30 9.23 6.45
C GLY A 382 28.36 7.77 6.00
N LEU A 383 27.59 6.88 6.63
CA LEU A 383 27.49 5.47 6.25
C LEU A 383 26.65 5.22 5.00
N LEU A 384 25.63 6.05 4.75
CA LEU A 384 24.75 5.96 3.58
C LEU A 384 25.41 6.52 2.30
N GLY A 385 26.42 7.38 2.44
CA GLY A 385 27.27 7.83 1.35
C GLY A 385 27.07 9.30 0.93
N PRO A 386 27.72 9.71 -0.17
CA PRO A 386 27.88 11.14 -0.51
C PRO A 386 26.57 11.91 -0.69
N ALA A 387 25.56 11.30 -1.31
CA ALA A 387 24.26 11.94 -1.52
C ALA A 387 23.57 12.27 -0.19
N ALA A 388 23.63 11.36 0.78
CA ALA A 388 23.06 11.57 2.11
C ALA A 388 23.82 12.65 2.89
N VAL A 389 25.16 12.62 2.86
CA VAL A 389 26.01 13.64 3.50
C VAL A 389 25.72 15.04 2.93
N ALA A 390 25.70 15.18 1.60
CA ALA A 390 25.44 16.46 0.95
C ALA A 390 24.03 17.00 1.29
N LEU A 391 23.03 16.11 1.33
CA LEU A 391 21.66 16.47 1.72
C LEU A 391 21.59 16.98 3.17
N VAL A 392 22.19 16.25 4.12
CA VAL A 392 22.17 16.61 5.54
C VAL A 392 22.95 17.89 5.84
N ASN A 393 24.12 18.07 5.22
CA ASN A 393 24.92 19.29 5.37
C ASN A 393 24.11 20.52 4.98
N ARG A 394 23.47 20.49 3.80
CA ARG A 394 22.66 21.60 3.31
C ARG A 394 21.44 21.88 4.19
N LEU A 395 20.74 20.84 4.64
CA LEU A 395 19.61 20.99 5.59
C LEU A 395 20.05 21.62 6.92
N THR A 396 21.27 21.33 7.38
CA THR A 396 21.80 21.84 8.65
C THR A 396 22.35 23.26 8.52
N GLU A 397 23.01 23.60 7.41
CA GLU A 397 23.51 24.95 7.13
C GLU A 397 22.36 25.97 7.00
N GLU A 398 21.32 25.62 6.27
CA GLU A 398 20.14 26.47 6.07
C GLU A 398 19.29 26.67 7.33
N GLU A 399 19.49 25.89 8.40
CA GLU A 399 18.83 26.12 9.70
C GLU A 399 19.60 27.07 10.60
N ARG A 400 20.87 27.34 10.29
CA ARG A 400 21.74 28.24 11.05
C ARG A 400 21.74 29.67 10.50
N GLY A 401 21.28 29.86 9.26
CA GLY A 401 21.05 31.16 8.62
C GLY A 401 19.58 31.54 8.68
#